data_AF-A0A539EH09-F1
#
_entry.id   AF-A0A539EH09-F1
#
_cell.length_a   1.000
_cell.length_b   1.000
_cell.length_c   1.000
_cell.angle_alpha   90.00
_cell.angle_beta   90.00
_cell.angle_gamma   90.00
#
_symmetry.space_group_name_H-M   'P 1'
#
loop_
_entity.id
_entity.type
_entity.pdbx_description
1 polymer ?
#
loop_
_entity_poly.entity_id
_entity_poly.type
_entity_poly.pdbx_seq_one_letter_code
_entity_poly.pdbx_strand_id
1 'polypeptide(L)' 'MSYLLALAASMAVPASAATLTGITVGASGARIALDGPAQYRAFKLSSPDRFVIDLRDTALGVSERSWPG' A
#
# COMPACT_ATOMS: atom_id res chain seq x y z
N MET A 1 -22.08 -6.54 -38.91
CA MET A 1 -22.73 -6.51 -37.58
C MET A 1 -21.64 -6.57 -36.51
N SER A 2 -20.87 -5.49 -36.30
CA SER A 2 -19.76 -5.44 -35.34
C SER A 2 -20.11 -4.48 -34.21
N TYR A 3 -20.45 -5.03 -33.04
CA TYR A 3 -20.66 -4.24 -31.80
C TYR A 3 -20.14 -4.97 -30.54
N LEU A 4 -19.29 -5.99 -30.71
CA LEU A 4 -18.91 -6.90 -29.60
C LEU A 4 -17.55 -6.61 -28.95
N LEU A 5 -16.81 -5.58 -29.40
CA LEU A 5 -15.48 -5.27 -28.83
C LEU A 5 -15.44 -4.03 -27.93
N ALA A 6 -16.51 -3.24 -27.84
CA ALA A 6 -16.46 -1.93 -27.15
C ALA A 6 -16.80 -1.96 -25.65
N LEU A 7 -17.32 -3.06 -25.09
CA LEU A 7 -17.85 -3.05 -23.72
C LEU A 7 -16.84 -3.43 -22.63
N ALA A 8 -15.63 -3.90 -22.99
CA ALA A 8 -14.62 -4.32 -22.01
C ALA A 8 -13.66 -3.20 -21.57
N ALA A 9 -13.62 -2.07 -22.27
CA ALA A 9 -12.66 -1.00 -21.98
C ALA A 9 -13.09 -0.04 -20.86
N SER A 10 -14.36 -0.06 -20.44
CA SER A 10 -14.93 0.89 -19.49
C SER A 10 -14.67 0.59 -18.01
N MET A 11 -14.03 -0.54 -17.68
CA MET A 11 -13.71 -0.94 -16.29
C MET A 11 -12.21 -1.03 -16.00
N ALA A 12 -11.36 -0.48 -16.87
CA ALA A 12 -9.95 -0.32 -16.55
C ALA A 12 -9.80 0.84 -15.56
N VAL A 13 -9.94 0.56 -14.26
CA VAL A 13 -9.44 1.47 -13.22
C VAL A 13 -7.94 1.59 -13.48
N PRO A 14 -7.39 2.79 -13.76
CA PRO A 14 -5.95 2.92 -13.87
C PRO A 14 -5.38 2.43 -12.53
N ALA A 15 -4.53 1.42 -12.57
CA ALA A 15 -3.74 1.00 -11.43
C ALA A 15 -2.73 2.13 -11.14
N SER A 16 -3.22 3.25 -10.60
CA SER A 16 -2.37 4.25 -10.01
C SER A 16 -1.82 3.62 -8.75
N ALA A 17 -0.49 3.56 -8.67
CA ALA A 17 0.20 3.04 -7.50
C ALA A 17 -0.29 3.82 -6.28
N ALA A 18 -0.84 3.12 -5.28
CA ALA A 18 -1.22 3.77 -4.03
C ALA A 18 0.02 4.47 -3.45
N THR A 19 -0.14 5.67 -2.91
CA THR A 19 0.94 6.40 -2.28
C THR A 19 0.87 6.21 -0.78
N LEU A 20 2.00 5.85 -0.17
CA LEU A 20 2.15 5.86 1.28
C LEU A 20 2.17 7.30 1.77
N THR A 21 1.17 7.68 2.57
CA THR A 21 0.94 9.06 3.05
C THR A 21 1.21 9.23 4.54
N GLY A 22 1.41 8.14 5.28
CA GLY A 22 1.82 8.23 6.68
C GLY A 22 2.12 6.89 7.32
N ILE A 23 3.00 6.92 8.31
CA ILE A 23 3.27 5.81 9.22
C ILE A 23 3.12 6.36 10.64
N THR A 24 2.40 5.65 11.49
CA THR A 24 2.26 5.99 12.91
C THR A 24 2.50 4.74 13.73
N VAL A 25 3.42 4.81 14.69
CA VAL A 25 3.72 3.70 15.60
C VAL A 25 3.28 4.11 17.00
N GLY A 26 2.51 3.25 17.67
CA GLY A 26 2.03 3.43 19.02
C GLY A 26 2.22 2.17 19.87
N ALA A 27 1.89 2.26 21.15
CA ALA A 27 2.08 1.18 22.11
C ALA A 27 1.37 -0.14 21.72
N SER A 28 0.26 -0.05 20.99
CA SER A 28 -0.55 -1.20 20.56
C SER A 28 -0.27 -1.68 19.13
N GLY A 29 0.66 -1.04 18.40
CA GLY A 29 1.02 -1.43 17.04
C GLY A 29 1.31 -0.25 16.11
N ALA A 30 1.38 -0.54 14.81
CA ALA A 30 1.64 0.44 13.77
C ALA A 30 0.45 0.58 12.81
N ARG A 31 0.21 1.80 12.35
CA ARG A 31 -0.76 2.15 11.29
C ARG A 31 0.00 2.69 10.09
N ILE A 32 -0.30 2.14 8.92
CA ILE A 32 0.21 2.60 7.62
C ILE A 32 -0.97 3.18 6.85
N ALA A 33 -0.86 4.44 6.43
CA ALA A 33 -1.88 5.14 5.66
C ALA A 33 -1.48 5.19 4.17
N LEU A 34 -2.43 4.83 3.32
CA LEU A 34 -2.33 4.87 1.86
C LEU A 34 -3.50 5.69 1.31
N ASP A 35 -3.30 6.40 0.21
CA ASP A 35 -4.36 7.15 -0.51
C ASP A 35 -5.21 6.26 -1.44
N GLY A 36 -4.83 4.99 -1.57
CA GLY A 36 -5.52 3.99 -2.38
C GLY A 36 -5.28 2.57 -1.87
N PRO A 37 -5.98 1.57 -2.42
CA PRO A 37 -5.78 0.18 -2.07
C PRO A 37 -4.42 -0.33 -2.56
N ALA A 38 -3.75 -1.15 -1.76
CA ALA A 38 -2.52 -1.85 -2.16
C ALA A 38 -2.58 -3.31 -1.75
N GLN A 39 -1.99 -4.18 -2.57
CA GLN A 39 -1.71 -5.55 -2.16
C GLN A 39 -0.50 -5.55 -1.23
N TYR A 40 -0.57 -6.34 -0.17
CA TYR A 40 0.55 -6.45 0.77
C TYR A 40 0.83 -7.88 1.20
N ARG A 41 2.06 -8.09 1.68
CA ARG A 41 2.47 -9.31 2.37
C ARG A 41 3.11 -8.96 3.69
N ALA A 42 2.66 -9.60 4.77
CA ALA A 42 3.27 -9.47 6.09
C ALA A 42 4.08 -10.71 6.44
N PHE A 43 5.28 -10.53 7.00
CA PHE A 43 6.12 -11.63 7.46
C PHE A 43 7.08 -11.19 8.56
N LYS A 44 7.66 -12.18 9.26
CA LYS A 44 8.65 -11.96 10.32
C LYS A 44 10.03 -12.35 9.83
N LEU A 45 11.02 -11.55 10.21
CA LEU A 45 12.43 -11.90 10.15
C LEU A 45 12.92 -12.15 11.58
N SER A 46 13.88 -13.05 11.72
CA SER A 46 14.60 -13.30 12.96
C SER A 46 16.02 -12.74 12.88
N SER A 47 16.61 -12.41 14.03
CA SER A 47 18.01 -11.95 14.16
C SER A 47 18.37 -10.63 13.42
N PRO A 48 17.96 -9.45 13.93
CA PRO A 48 17.02 -9.24 15.04
C PRO A 48 15.57 -9.45 14.57
N ASP A 49 14.69 -9.69 15.54
CA ASP A 49 13.26 -9.84 15.31
C ASP A 49 12.68 -8.59 14.66
N ARG A 50 12.11 -8.75 13.47
CA ARG A 50 11.49 -7.67 12.70
C ARG A 50 10.18 -8.13 12.11
N PHE A 51 9.17 -7.27 12.16
CA PHE A 51 7.92 -7.45 11.42
C PHE A 51 7.99 -6.59 10.16
N VAL A 52 7.84 -7.23 9.00
CA VAL A 52 7.95 -6.58 7.69
C VAL A 52 6.60 -6.62 7.01
N ILE A 53 6.20 -5.48 6.46
CA ILE A 53 5.03 -5.33 5.59
C ILE A 53 5.56 -4.87 4.24
N ASP A 54 5.42 -5.72 3.24
CA ASP A 54 5.79 -5.46 1.85
C ASP A 54 4.56 -4.98 1.08
N LEU A 55 4.61 -3.77 0.52
CA LEU A 55 3.51 -3.12 -0.22
C LEU A 55 3.84 -3.14 -1.71
N ARG A 56 3.01 -3.81 -2.51
CA ARG A 56 3.22 -3.94 -3.96
C ARG A 56 2.66 -2.73 -4.71
N ASP A 57 3.33 -2.37 -5.80
CA ASP A 57 2.91 -1.30 -6.71
C ASP A 57 2.49 -0.03 -5.94
N THR A 58 3.28 0.34 -4.94
CA THR A 58 3.02 1.46 -4.03
C THR A 58 4.14 2.48 -4.15
N ALA A 59 3.80 3.76 -4.27
CA ALA A 59 4.76 4.87 -4.27
C ALA A 59 5.06 5.33 -2.84
N LEU A 60 6.31 5.69 -2.58
CA LEU A 60 6.69 6.26 -1.28
C LEU A 60 6.41 7.77 -1.28
N GLY A 61 5.40 8.21 -0.53
CA GLY A 61 5.05 9.63 -0.39
C GLY A 61 5.54 10.27 0.92
N VAL A 62 6.13 9.50 1.84
CA VAL A 62 6.72 9.99 3.10
C VAL A 62 7.94 9.17 3.47
N SER A 63 9.00 9.82 3.94
CA SER A 63 10.24 9.14 4.30
C SER A 63 10.32 8.73 5.77
N GLU A 64 9.78 9.52 6.70
CA GLU A 64 9.77 9.20 8.14
C GLU A 64 8.83 10.16 8.89
N ARG A 65 8.06 9.64 9.86
CA ARG A 65 7.41 10.46 10.90
C ARG A 65 7.40 9.70 12.21
N SER A 66 8.36 9.97 13.07
CA SER A 66 8.35 9.51 14.46
C SER A 66 7.46 10.41 15.29
N TRP A 67 6.55 9.83 16.07
CA TRP A 67 5.73 10.57 17.02
C TRP A 67 6.41 10.53 18.39
N PRO A 68 6.54 11.67 19.10
CA PRO A 68 6.90 11.66 20.51
C PRO A 68 5.65 11.21 21.29
N GLY A 69 5.68 9.98 21.80
CA GLY A 69 4.74 9.56 22.83
C GLY A 69 4.85 10.44 24.07
#